data_AF-A0A960ZFA2-F1
#
_entry.id   AF-A0A960ZFA2-F1
#
_cell.length_a   1.000
_cell.length_b   1.000
_cell.length_c   1.000
_cell.angle_alpha   90.00
_cell.angle_beta   90.00
_cell.angle_gamma   90.00
#
_symmetry.space_group_name_H-M   'P 1'
#
loop_
_entity.id
_entity.type
_entity.pdbx_description
1 polymer ?
#
loop_
_entity_poly.entity_id
_entity_poly.type
_entity_poly.pdbx_seq_one_letter_code
_entity_poly.pdbx_strand_id
1 'polypeptide(L)' 'MRFFNKPSGPNIILISIETLRADHLSCYGYGRLTSPNIDAFSKESA' A
#
# COMPACT_ATOMS: atom_id res chain seq x y z
N MET A 1 -34.55 -10.74 -15.93
CA MET A 1 -33.53 -9.66 -15.97
C MET A 1 -33.15 -9.33 -14.53
N ARG A 2 -31.91 -9.56 -14.07
CA ARG A 2 -31.44 -9.10 -12.76
C ARG A 2 -30.44 -7.97 -12.97
N PHE A 3 -30.75 -6.78 -12.46
CA PHE A 3 -29.81 -5.66 -12.41
C PHE A 3 -28.94 -5.85 -11.17
N PHE A 4 -27.64 -6.05 -11.36
CA PHE A 4 -26.68 -6.01 -10.26
C PHE A 4 -26.36 -4.55 -9.98
N ASN A 5 -26.79 -4.05 -8.82
CA ASN A 5 -26.40 -2.73 -8.35
C ASN A 5 -24.95 -2.78 -7.87
N LYS A 6 -24.13 -1.77 -8.22
CA LYS A 6 -22.76 -1.68 -7.71
C LYS A 6 -22.80 -1.57 -6.18
N PRO A 7 -22.02 -2.37 -5.42
CA PRO A 7 -21.96 -2.24 -3.97
C PRO A 7 -21.53 -0.83 -3.57
N SER A 8 -22.18 -0.28 -2.54
CA SER A 8 -21.85 1.02 -1.95
C SER A 8 -20.65 0.88 -1.01
N GLY A 9 -19.67 1.77 -1.13
CA GLY A 9 -18.48 1.80 -0.28
C GLY A 9 -17.18 1.86 -1.09
N PRO A 10 -16.04 2.16 -0.45
CA PRO A 10 -14.75 2.10 -1.12
C PRO A 10 -14.36 0.65 -1.41
N ASN A 11 -13.59 0.45 -2.48
CA ASN A 11 -12.87 -0.80 -2.66
C ASN A 11 -11.72 -0.82 -1.65
N ILE A 12 -11.52 -1.94 -0.96
CA ILE A 12 -10.45 -2.11 0.03
C ILE A 12 -9.45 -3.11 -0.51
N ILE A 13 -8.17 -2.75 -0.50
CA ILE A 13 -7.05 -3.64 -0.78
C ILE A 13 -6.19 -3.70 0.49
N LEU A 14 -6.11 -4.87 1.12
CA LEU A 14 -5.25 -5.12 2.27
C LEU A 14 -4.01 -5.87 1.79
N ILE A 15 -2.84 -5.24 1.94
CA ILE A 15 -1.54 -5.84 1.63
C ILE A 15 -0.85 -6.14 2.97
N SER A 16 -0.46 -7.39 3.18
CA SER A 16 0.30 -7.82 4.35
C SER A 16 1.62 -8.44 3.89
N ILE A 17 2.71 -8.11 4.57
CA ILE A 17 4.05 -8.60 4.25
C ILE A 17 4.65 -9.20 5.52
N GLU A 18 4.89 -10.51 5.49
CA GLU A 18 5.49 -11.24 6.61
C GLU A 18 6.98 -10.90 6.73
N THR A 19 7.50 -10.85 7.97
CA THR A 19 8.90 -10.54 8.31
C THR A 19 9.48 -9.20 7.81
N LEU A 20 8.68 -8.30 7.23
CA LEU A 20 9.14 -6.97 6.84
C LEU A 20 9.18 -6.03 8.04
N ARG A 21 10.38 -5.59 8.43
CA ARG A 21 10.56 -4.53 9.43
C ARG A 21 10.48 -3.15 8.78
N ALA A 22 9.90 -2.18 9.48
CA ALA A 22 9.73 -0.82 8.97
C ALA A 22 11.06 -0.15 8.58
N ASP A 23 12.13 -0.37 9.36
CA ASP A 23 13.44 0.23 9.10
C ASP A 23 14.18 -0.39 7.89
N HIS A 24 13.57 -1.33 7.17
CA HIS A 24 14.05 -1.86 5.89
C HIS A 24 13.33 -1.27 4.67
N LEU A 25 12.46 -0.28 4.88
CA LEU A 25 11.84 0.53 3.83
C LEU A 25 12.57 1.86 3.71
N SER A 26 12.88 2.29 2.48
CA SER A 26 13.62 3.53 2.23
C SER A 26 12.85 4.78 2.68
N CYS A 27 11.51 4.78 2.59
CA CYS A 27 10.67 5.86 3.12
C CYS A 27 10.77 6.05 4.64
N TYR A 28 11.24 5.05 5.41
CA TYR A 28 11.53 5.17 6.84
C TYR A 28 13.01 5.43 7.15
N GLY A 29 13.83 5.70 6.13
CA GLY A 29 15.25 6.04 6.30
C GLY A 29 16.22 4.88 6.10
N TYR A 30 15.78 3.74 5.55
CA TYR A 30 16.70 2.66 5.19
C TYR A 30 17.68 3.10 4.09
N GLY A 31 18.97 2.77 4.26
CA GLY A 31 20.04 3.27 3.38
C GLY A 31 20.05 2.69 1.96
N ARG A 32 19.22 1.68 1.66
CA ARG A 32 19.10 1.07 0.33
C ARG A 32 17.70 1.35 -0.22
N LEU A 33 17.60 1.64 -1.53
CA LEU A 33 16.33 1.82 -2.23
C LEU A 33 15.66 0.46 -2.52
N THR A 34 15.14 -0.18 -1.47
CA THR A 34 14.51 -1.51 -1.54
C THR A 34 13.02 -1.44 -1.83
N SER A 35 12.39 -0.28 -1.70
CA SER A 35 10.94 -0.13 -1.74
C SER A 35 10.41 1.04 -2.60
N PRO A 36 10.91 1.25 -3.84
CA PRO A 36 10.60 2.46 -4.63
C PRO A 36 9.09 2.71 -4.85
N ASN A 37 8.28 1.65 -4.99
CA ASN A 37 6.82 1.79 -5.15
C ASN A 37 6.13 2.21 -3.84
N ILE A 38 6.60 1.69 -2.69
CA ILE A 38 6.09 2.09 -1.38
C ILE A 38 6.54 3.52 -1.06
N ASP A 39 7.75 3.90 -1.49
CA ASP A 39 8.26 5.25 -1.33
C ASP A 39 7.44 6.26 -2.14
N ALA A 40 7.09 5.94 -3.39
CA ALA A 40 6.19 6.77 -4.19
C ALA A 40 4.81 6.89 -3.52
N PHE A 41 4.23 5.76 -3.11
CA PHE A 41 2.94 5.73 -2.42
C PHE A 41 2.93 6.56 -1.14
N SER A 42 4.02 6.51 -0.35
CA SER A 42 4.16 7.27 0.90
C SER A 42 4.13 8.79 0.69
N LYS A 43 4.50 9.29 -0.50
CA LYS A 43 4.46 10.72 -0.84
C LYS A 43 3.07 11.21 -1.26
N GLU A 44 2.21 10.29 -1.66
CA GLU A 44 0.83 10.55 -2.09
C GLU A 44 -0.19 10.34 -0.96
N SER A 45 0.28 9.84 0.19
CA SER A 45 -0.55 9.46 1.34
C SER A 45 -0.26 10.37 2.55
N ALA A 46 -1.26 10.59 3.41
CA ALA A 46 -1.18 11.44 4.61
C ALA A 46 -1.06 10.63 5.90
#